data_AF-A0A6C0EYB6-F1
#
_entry.id   AF-A0A6C0EYB6-F1
#
_cell.length_a   1.000
_cell.length_b   1.000
_cell.length_c   1.000
_cell.angle_alpha   90.00
_cell.angle_beta   90.00
_cell.angle_gamma   90.00
#
_symmetry.space_group_name_H-M   'P 1'
#
loop_
_entity.id
_entity.type
_entity.pdbx_description
1 polymer ?
#
loop_
_entity_poly.entity_id
_entity_poly.type
_entity_poly.pdbx_seq_one_letter_code
_entity_poly.pdbx_strand_id
1 'polypeptide(L)'
;MASTIAESHQFTYINGLVGKFYEFMGNIYIEHKNLNKITVELVDTPIDTVTNVIDLSIIANPETIDITTQETPSVSSEVTEAIKEAKPVQSFTDYFLFKLYYNYGVKRRMVNDHIALLYYAKNAKGYKSTDPITMLCRHMLLDTRFMRIISLGIPKAVKLDEFCKTYDIDKTNVDTNENSDGIAKFRVYKFPEGTMMTYNPSLGKYNITTIMKEDDEDDEEEATKAASTTINDTMNDTINKNIEIQFNQQFMYSTRKVVGTGHFGSYKSFYEMFSENNDIAKTNLANIPESVIADKVLVFNIEHPENSVISPKSRNVNTLCAVYRFKDELLSQCQYEAITSIAYVDEIETPILDKFQELGKDMIIQIQVTNFKKHVQSYGVNLQLPEIIKKFEKRVKHENDENSAVVEYKYDILDKMSIEQLEKVVLEKPKEFQGYIIYGLNGDRTKINNPTYKELKDLKGNKPITVDQSNTKNLFNLYWRLVKDKKIERFLSEFDIVKNMNAPGYMIYERLFRWFFTIVRNYGFNLSTMYHNTFVKRITPKHEIPFSMKPLCGDLHKQYLETKTPMTHGMVLEYLFRQPENKIFWRLFMQNNEMSAPKL
;
A
#
# COMPACT_ATOMS: atom_id res chain seq x y z
N MET A 1 18.82 43.61 12.83
CA MET A 1 17.47 43.34 13.33
C MET A 1 16.95 42.09 12.62
N ALA A 2 16.75 41.01 13.36
CA ALA A 2 16.28 39.75 12.79
C ALA A 2 14.78 39.88 12.47
N SER A 3 14.45 39.93 11.18
CA SER A 3 13.09 39.81 10.69
C SER A 3 12.59 38.39 10.99
N THR A 4 11.70 38.28 11.97
CA THR A 4 10.90 37.09 12.22
C THR A 4 9.95 36.95 11.03
N ILE A 5 10.34 36.19 10.00
CA ILE A 5 9.42 35.76 8.95
C ILE A 5 8.32 34.97 9.65
N ALA A 6 7.12 35.54 9.74
CA ALA A 6 5.95 34.86 10.24
C ALA A 6 5.76 33.57 9.41
N GLU A 7 5.87 32.40 10.06
CA GLU A 7 5.68 31.11 9.42
C GLU A 7 4.18 30.86 9.15
N SER A 8 3.55 31.63 8.27
CA SER A 8 2.13 31.47 7.92
C SER A 8 1.91 30.36 6.89
N HIS A 9 2.21 29.10 7.25
CA HIS A 9 1.68 27.98 6.46
C HIS A 9 0.17 27.89 6.68
N GLN A 10 -0.62 28.25 5.67
CA GLN A 10 -2.03 27.91 5.65
C GLN A 10 -2.16 26.51 5.05
N PHE A 11 -2.20 25.47 5.87
CA PHE A 11 -2.29 24.07 5.40
C PHE A 11 -3.69 23.72 4.84
N THR A 12 -4.11 24.40 3.77
CA THR A 12 -5.43 24.27 3.16
C THR A 12 -5.53 23.08 2.20
N TYR A 13 -4.40 22.51 1.75
CA TYR A 13 -4.39 21.40 0.80
C TYR A 13 -5.19 20.18 1.29
N ILE A 14 -4.97 19.77 2.54
CA ILE A 14 -5.70 18.64 3.14
C ILE A 14 -7.20 18.92 3.18
N ASN A 15 -7.60 20.15 3.50
CA ASN A 15 -9.01 20.53 3.56
C ASN A 15 -9.68 20.39 2.20
N GLY A 16 -8.97 20.72 1.11
CA GLY A 16 -9.46 20.49 -0.26
C GLY A 16 -9.69 19.01 -0.57
N LEU A 17 -8.76 18.13 -0.16
CA LEU A 17 -8.91 16.68 -0.34
C LEU A 17 -10.08 16.12 0.47
N VAL A 18 -10.20 16.55 1.73
CA VAL A 18 -11.28 16.16 2.65
C VAL A 18 -12.63 16.64 2.11
N GLY A 19 -12.73 17.90 1.64
CA GLY A 19 -13.95 18.43 1.05
C GLY A 19 -14.45 17.57 -0.11
N LYS A 20 -13.56 17.18 -1.03
CA LYS A 20 -13.90 16.27 -2.15
C LYS A 20 -14.34 14.87 -1.68
N PHE A 21 -13.76 14.38 -0.59
CA PHE A 21 -14.15 13.08 -0.02
C PHE A 21 -15.57 13.10 0.55
N TYR A 22 -15.95 14.14 1.29
CA TYR A 22 -17.30 14.26 1.86
C TYR A 22 -18.35 14.68 0.83
N GLU A 23 -17.98 15.48 -0.18
CA GLU A 23 -18.83 15.73 -1.36
C GLU A 23 -19.18 14.41 -2.07
N PHE A 24 -18.18 13.56 -2.32
CA PHE A 24 -18.41 12.22 -2.87
C PHE A 24 -19.27 11.35 -1.97
N MET A 25 -19.02 11.35 -0.66
CA MET A 25 -19.82 10.58 0.30
C MET A 25 -21.30 11.00 0.28
N GLY A 26 -21.57 12.30 0.21
CA GLY A 26 -22.94 12.82 0.08
C GLY A 26 -23.63 12.39 -1.20
N ASN A 27 -22.94 12.47 -2.34
CA ASN A 27 -23.46 11.98 -3.63
C ASN A 27 -23.81 10.48 -3.56
N ILE A 28 -22.96 9.67 -2.94
CA ILE A 28 -23.21 8.23 -2.79
C ILE A 28 -24.33 7.94 -1.79
N TYR A 29 -24.51 8.79 -0.77
CA TYR A 29 -25.61 8.65 0.17
C TYR A 29 -26.96 8.91 -0.51
N ILE A 30 -27.05 9.94 -1.35
CA ILE A 30 -28.21 10.24 -2.19
C ILE A 30 -28.49 9.07 -3.15
N GLU A 31 -27.46 8.59 -3.85
CA GLU A 31 -27.57 7.43 -4.74
C GLU A 31 -28.12 6.19 -4.00
N HIS A 32 -27.60 5.91 -2.80
CA HIS A 32 -28.06 4.79 -1.96
C HIS A 32 -29.52 4.94 -1.56
N LYS A 33 -29.96 6.14 -1.17
CA LYS A 33 -31.37 6.41 -0.82
C LYS A 33 -32.30 6.23 -2.01
N ASN A 34 -31.92 6.72 -3.19
CA ASN A 34 -32.69 6.56 -4.43
C ASN A 34 -32.87 5.08 -4.81
N LEU A 35 -31.81 4.27 -4.71
CA LEU A 35 -31.90 2.83 -5.00
C LEU A 35 -32.81 2.08 -4.01
N ASN A 36 -32.78 2.46 -2.73
CA ASN A 36 -33.63 1.84 -1.73
C ASN A 36 -35.10 2.25 -1.88
N LYS A 37 -35.39 3.48 -2.33
CA LYS A 37 -36.77 3.92 -2.66
C LYS A 37 -37.38 3.03 -3.75
N ILE A 38 -36.65 2.82 -4.85
CA ILE A 38 -37.07 1.95 -5.96
C ILE A 38 -37.31 0.51 -5.48
N THR A 39 -36.45 0.01 -4.60
CA THR A 39 -36.57 -1.36 -4.07
C THR A 39 -37.83 -1.52 -3.22
N VAL A 40 -38.21 -0.51 -2.42
CA VAL A 40 -39.45 -0.54 -1.63
C VAL A 40 -40.69 -0.41 -2.53
N GLU A 41 -40.67 0.49 -3.52
CA GLU A 41 -41.79 0.67 -4.45
C GLU A 41 -42.09 -0.59 -5.29
N LEU A 42 -41.06 -1.36 -5.67
CA LEU A 42 -41.19 -2.64 -6.38
C LEU A 42 -41.74 -3.78 -5.51
N VAL A 43 -41.58 -3.70 -4.18
CA VAL A 43 -42.11 -4.70 -3.23
C VAL A 43 -43.57 -4.40 -2.88
N ASP A 44 -43.97 -3.12 -2.91
CA ASP A 44 -45.33 -2.67 -2.56
C ASP A 44 -46.29 -2.60 -3.77
N THR A 45 -45.84 -2.91 -4.99
CA THR A 45 -46.73 -2.91 -6.17
C THR A 45 -47.52 -4.22 -6.26
N PRO A 46 -48.88 -4.19 -6.34
CA PRO A 46 -49.67 -5.39 -6.54
C PRO A 46 -49.32 -6.08 -7.87
N ILE A 47 -49.14 -7.41 -7.82
CA ILE A 47 -48.68 -8.29 -8.91
C ILE A 47 -49.46 -8.10 -10.22
N ASP A 48 -50.70 -7.60 -10.16
CA ASP A 48 -51.56 -7.41 -11.33
C ASP A 48 -51.22 -6.23 -12.24
N THR A 49 -50.20 -5.41 -11.92
CA THR A 49 -49.85 -4.21 -12.71
C THR A 49 -48.48 -4.22 -13.40
N VAL A 50 -47.65 -5.26 -13.19
CA VAL A 50 -46.25 -5.29 -13.69
C VAL A 50 -46.15 -5.65 -15.18
N THR A 51 -47.22 -6.08 -15.85
CA THR A 51 -47.19 -6.45 -17.27
C THR A 51 -47.02 -5.29 -18.26
N ASN A 52 -47.12 -4.03 -17.82
CA ASN A 52 -47.10 -2.87 -18.73
C ASN A 52 -45.86 -1.96 -18.62
N VAL A 53 -44.80 -2.35 -17.90
CA VAL A 53 -43.56 -1.53 -17.77
C VAL A 53 -42.29 -2.33 -18.06
N ILE A 54 -42.35 -3.24 -19.03
CA ILE A 54 -41.14 -3.74 -19.70
C ILE A 54 -41.26 -3.38 -21.17
N ASP A 55 -40.98 -2.12 -21.48
CA ASP A 55 -40.61 -1.71 -22.82
C ASP A 55 -39.37 -0.84 -22.70
N LEU A 56 -38.20 -1.44 -22.98
CA LEU A 56 -37.06 -0.83 -23.67
C LEU A 56 -35.89 -1.83 -23.79
N SER A 57 -35.69 -2.26 -25.04
CA SER A 57 -34.45 -2.74 -25.67
C SER A 57 -33.98 -4.19 -25.44
N ILE A 58 -34.56 -5.13 -26.19
CA ILE A 58 -33.81 -6.26 -26.74
C ILE A 58 -33.92 -6.21 -28.27
N ILE A 59 -32.80 -5.91 -28.92
CA ILE A 59 -32.59 -6.05 -30.36
C ILE A 59 -32.27 -7.52 -30.63
N ALA A 60 -33.14 -8.23 -31.38
CA ALA A 60 -32.75 -9.25 -32.36
C ALA A 60 -33.98 -9.77 -33.15
N ASN A 61 -33.96 -9.50 -34.46
CA ASN A 61 -34.63 -10.15 -35.61
C ASN A 61 -36.03 -10.79 -35.50
N PRO A 62 -36.97 -10.42 -36.40
CA PRO A 62 -38.23 -11.13 -36.57
C PRO A 62 -38.08 -12.27 -37.58
N GLU A 63 -38.62 -13.45 -37.28
CA GLU A 63 -39.33 -14.24 -38.29
C GLU A 63 -40.16 -15.36 -37.64
N THR A 64 -41.41 -15.45 -38.08
CA THR A 64 -42.43 -16.50 -37.90
C THR A 64 -43.11 -16.66 -36.54
N ILE A 65 -44.31 -16.07 -36.46
CA ILE A 65 -45.40 -16.43 -35.56
C ILE A 65 -46.25 -17.48 -36.29
N ASP A 66 -46.58 -18.58 -35.61
CA ASP A 66 -47.78 -19.37 -35.90
C ASP A 66 -48.59 -19.54 -34.59
N ILE A 67 -49.91 -19.38 -34.70
CA ILE A 67 -50.85 -19.12 -33.60
C ILE A 67 -51.62 -20.40 -33.27
N THR A 68 -51.55 -20.89 -32.03
CA THR A 68 -52.61 -21.59 -31.26
C THR A 68 -52.01 -21.95 -29.89
N THR A 69 -52.62 -21.83 -28.71
CA THR A 69 -54.00 -21.94 -28.24
C THR A 69 -54.07 -21.31 -26.85
N GLN A 70 -55.24 -20.84 -26.44
CA GLN A 70 -55.55 -20.34 -25.09
C GLN A 70 -55.41 -21.46 -24.05
N GLU A 71 -54.62 -21.24 -22.99
CA GLU A 71 -54.89 -21.80 -21.66
C GLU A 71 -54.51 -20.78 -20.56
N THR A 72 -55.44 -20.60 -19.63
CA THR A 72 -55.36 -19.84 -18.37
C THR A 72 -54.01 -20.00 -17.65
N PRO A 73 -53.30 -18.93 -17.25
CA PRO A 73 -52.13 -19.09 -16.40
C PRO A 73 -52.60 -19.37 -14.97
N SER A 74 -52.47 -20.62 -14.56
CA SER A 74 -52.28 -20.97 -13.16
C SER A 74 -51.10 -20.16 -12.63
N VAL A 75 -51.32 -19.41 -11.55
CA VAL A 75 -50.26 -18.73 -10.80
C VAL A 75 -49.21 -19.77 -10.42
N SER A 76 -48.07 -19.78 -11.11
CA SER A 76 -46.99 -20.73 -10.85
C SER A 76 -46.36 -20.39 -9.50
N SER A 77 -46.04 -21.43 -8.73
CA SER A 77 -45.33 -21.34 -7.44
C SER A 77 -43.95 -20.68 -7.55
N GLU A 78 -43.47 -20.38 -8.76
CA GLU A 78 -42.21 -19.69 -9.03
C GLU A 78 -42.27 -18.19 -8.66
N VAL A 79 -43.45 -17.54 -8.75
CA VAL A 79 -43.61 -16.14 -8.33
C VAL A 79 -43.57 -16.01 -6.80
N THR A 80 -43.99 -17.04 -6.08
CA THR A 80 -43.97 -17.06 -4.60
C THR A 80 -42.60 -17.41 -4.03
N GLU A 81 -41.75 -18.13 -4.76
CA GLU A 81 -40.34 -18.36 -4.39
C GLU A 81 -39.44 -17.15 -4.71
N ALA A 82 -39.75 -16.37 -5.75
CA ALA A 82 -38.99 -15.15 -6.07
C ALA A 82 -39.09 -14.05 -4.99
N ILE A 83 -40.15 -14.06 -4.16
CA ILE A 83 -40.36 -13.08 -3.08
C ILE A 83 -39.64 -13.50 -1.78
N LYS A 84 -39.19 -14.75 -1.66
CA LYS A 84 -38.50 -15.26 -0.44
C LYS A 84 -36.99 -15.02 -0.41
N GLU A 85 -36.38 -14.51 -1.48
CA GLU A 85 -34.97 -14.11 -1.50
C GLU A 85 -34.79 -12.60 -1.75
N ALA A 86 -35.55 -11.74 -1.06
CA ALA A 86 -35.21 -10.33 -0.97
C ALA A 86 -33.85 -10.20 -0.26
N LYS A 87 -32.76 -10.08 -1.05
CA LYS A 87 -31.41 -9.84 -0.53
C LYS A 87 -31.48 -8.67 0.46
N PRO A 88 -30.87 -8.80 1.66
CA PRO A 88 -30.92 -7.74 2.66
C PRO A 88 -30.42 -6.44 2.04
N VAL A 89 -31.18 -5.35 2.26
CA VAL A 89 -30.82 -4.02 1.80
C VAL A 89 -29.41 -3.70 2.30
N GLN A 90 -28.48 -3.53 1.37
CA GLN A 90 -27.08 -3.28 1.70
C GLN A 90 -26.96 -2.01 2.54
N SER A 91 -26.19 -2.07 3.63
CA SER A 91 -25.92 -0.89 4.47
C SER A 91 -25.29 0.23 3.65
N PHE A 92 -25.55 1.50 4.01
CA PHE A 92 -24.89 2.64 3.36
C PHE A 92 -23.36 2.52 3.44
N THR A 93 -22.84 2.05 4.59
CA THR A 93 -21.41 1.83 4.81
C THR A 93 -20.82 0.87 3.79
N ASP A 94 -21.42 -0.30 3.59
CA ASP A 94 -20.91 -1.27 2.62
C ASP A 94 -21.02 -0.76 1.19
N TYR A 95 -22.11 -0.07 0.87
CA TYR A 95 -22.32 0.55 -0.44
C TYR A 95 -21.26 1.63 -0.72
N PHE A 96 -21.01 2.52 0.23
CA PHE A 96 -20.00 3.56 0.13
C PHE A 96 -18.58 2.99 -0.03
N LEU A 97 -18.22 2.00 0.78
CA LEU A 97 -16.92 1.34 0.70
C LEU A 97 -16.73 0.59 -0.63
N PHE A 98 -17.79 -0.01 -1.18
CA PHE A 98 -17.78 -0.60 -2.51
C PHE A 98 -17.55 0.46 -3.59
N LYS A 99 -18.26 1.59 -3.53
CA LYS A 99 -18.11 2.70 -4.48
C LYS A 99 -16.70 3.32 -4.46
N LEU A 100 -16.08 3.41 -3.29
CA LEU A 100 -14.66 3.81 -3.16
C LEU A 100 -13.72 2.86 -3.91
N TYR A 101 -13.94 1.56 -3.80
CA TYR A 101 -13.15 0.57 -4.55
C TYR A 101 -13.39 0.68 -6.06
N TYR A 102 -14.65 0.72 -6.47
CA TYR A 102 -15.04 0.72 -7.88
C TYR A 102 -14.56 1.98 -8.61
N ASN A 103 -14.79 3.15 -8.03
CA ASN A 103 -14.51 4.45 -8.68
C ASN A 103 -13.06 4.91 -8.53
N TYR A 104 -12.40 4.55 -7.42
CA TYR A 104 -11.09 5.10 -7.06
C TYR A 104 -10.01 4.05 -6.77
N GLY A 105 -10.35 2.76 -6.87
CA GLY A 105 -9.41 1.68 -6.56
C GLY A 105 -8.96 1.67 -5.09
N VAL A 106 -9.77 2.24 -4.19
CA VAL A 106 -9.51 2.27 -2.75
C VAL A 106 -10.01 0.98 -2.11
N LYS A 107 -9.10 0.16 -1.59
CA LYS A 107 -9.45 -1.04 -0.83
C LYS A 107 -9.69 -0.69 0.63
N ARG A 108 -10.51 -1.51 1.29
CA ARG A 108 -10.70 -1.51 2.74
C ARG A 108 -10.08 -2.75 3.37
N ARG A 109 -9.62 -2.60 4.60
CA ARG A 109 -9.50 -3.68 5.59
C ARG A 109 -10.28 -3.26 6.82
N MET A 110 -11.27 -4.06 7.22
CA MET A 110 -11.95 -3.83 8.50
C MET A 110 -11.00 -4.20 9.62
N VAL A 111 -10.83 -3.26 10.54
CA VAL A 111 -9.95 -3.33 11.71
C VAL A 111 -10.75 -3.87 12.89
N ASN A 112 -12.02 -3.46 12.96
CA ASN A 112 -13.10 -4.05 13.73
C ASN A 112 -14.41 -3.78 12.95
N ASP A 113 -15.58 -3.99 13.57
CA ASP A 113 -16.89 -3.83 12.93
C ASP A 113 -17.16 -2.41 12.38
N HIS A 114 -16.48 -1.39 12.90
CA HIS A 114 -16.76 0.01 12.58
C HIS A 114 -15.54 0.82 12.14
N ILE A 115 -14.33 0.26 12.15
CA ILE A 115 -13.12 0.97 11.74
C ILE A 115 -12.59 0.35 10.46
N ALA A 116 -12.55 1.14 9.40
CA ALA A 116 -12.02 0.74 8.10
C ALA A 116 -10.66 1.40 7.85
N LEU A 117 -9.62 0.59 7.60
CA LEU A 117 -8.37 1.05 7.02
C LEU A 117 -8.50 1.13 5.51
N LEU A 118 -8.45 2.35 4.97
CA LEU A 118 -8.53 2.65 3.55
C LEU A 118 -7.14 2.85 2.94
N TYR A 119 -6.89 2.18 1.81
CA TYR A 119 -5.65 2.30 1.04
C TYR A 119 -5.86 2.06 -0.46
N TYR A 120 -5.24 2.86 -1.33
CA TYR A 120 -5.32 2.62 -2.77
C TYR A 120 -4.53 1.39 -3.26
N ALA A 121 -5.09 0.69 -4.24
CA ALA A 121 -4.46 -0.41 -4.97
C ALA A 121 -4.15 0.03 -6.41
N LYS A 122 -2.87 0.12 -6.77
CA LYS A 122 -2.42 0.61 -8.10
C LYS A 122 -2.93 -0.21 -9.29
N ASN A 123 -3.26 -1.48 -9.06
CA ASN A 123 -3.70 -2.41 -10.10
C ASN A 123 -5.24 -2.49 -10.20
N ALA A 124 -5.97 -1.76 -9.35
CA ALA A 124 -7.42 -1.72 -9.42
C ALA A 124 -7.87 -0.81 -10.58
N LYS A 125 -8.94 -1.21 -11.29
CA LYS A 125 -9.44 -0.52 -12.49
C LYS A 125 -9.76 0.97 -12.23
N GLY A 126 -10.34 1.29 -11.07
CA GLY A 126 -10.69 2.67 -10.70
C GLY A 126 -9.54 3.56 -10.23
N TYR A 127 -8.32 3.03 -10.07
CA TYR A 127 -7.22 3.81 -9.48
C TYR A 127 -6.77 4.98 -10.37
N LYS A 128 -6.86 6.20 -9.83
CA LYS A 128 -6.40 7.43 -10.48
C LYS A 128 -5.35 8.13 -9.62
N SER A 129 -4.11 8.21 -10.12
CA SER A 129 -2.98 8.61 -9.28
C SER A 129 -3.00 10.05 -8.77
N THR A 130 -3.73 10.95 -9.43
CA THR A 130 -3.82 12.38 -9.10
C THR A 130 -5.21 12.78 -8.62
N ASP A 131 -6.12 11.81 -8.45
CA ASP A 131 -7.47 12.08 -7.99
C ASP A 131 -7.47 12.38 -6.48
N PRO A 132 -8.13 13.46 -6.02
CA PRO A 132 -8.10 13.89 -4.62
C PRO A 132 -8.46 12.79 -3.60
N ILE A 133 -9.50 11.98 -3.90
CA ILE A 133 -9.96 10.91 -3.01
C ILE A 133 -8.92 9.80 -2.95
N THR A 134 -8.37 9.43 -4.10
CA THR A 134 -7.29 8.42 -4.18
C THR A 134 -6.04 8.89 -3.43
N MET A 135 -5.72 10.19 -3.50
CA MET A 135 -4.57 10.78 -2.83
C MET A 135 -4.73 10.80 -1.31
N LEU A 136 -5.93 11.17 -0.81
CA LEU A 136 -6.30 11.17 0.61
C LEU A 136 -6.29 9.75 1.17
N CYS A 137 -6.93 8.80 0.48
CA CYS A 137 -7.02 7.39 0.86
C CYS A 137 -5.73 6.60 0.59
N ARG A 138 -4.56 7.25 0.70
CA ARG A 138 -3.25 6.57 0.66
C ARG A 138 -3.05 5.68 1.89
N HIS A 139 -3.49 6.17 3.04
CA HIS A 139 -3.50 5.54 4.35
C HIS A 139 -4.44 6.35 5.27
N MET A 140 -5.64 5.85 5.52
CA MET A 140 -6.65 6.55 6.32
C MET A 140 -7.48 5.56 7.14
N LEU A 141 -7.72 5.86 8.42
CA LEU A 141 -8.70 5.14 9.22
C LEU A 141 -10.00 5.94 9.27
N LEU A 142 -11.10 5.28 8.93
CA LEU A 142 -12.45 5.82 8.94
C LEU A 142 -13.27 5.07 9.99
N ASP A 143 -13.86 5.80 10.92
CA ASP A 143 -14.92 5.30 11.79
C ASP A 143 -16.25 5.40 11.04
N THR A 144 -16.83 4.25 10.70
CA THR A 144 -18.01 4.15 9.86
C THR A 144 -19.31 4.35 10.61
N ARG A 145 -19.30 4.45 11.95
CA ARG A 145 -20.52 4.74 12.75
C ARG A 145 -21.08 6.13 12.44
N PHE A 146 -20.17 7.09 12.29
CA PHE A 146 -20.48 8.50 12.01
C PHE A 146 -19.59 9.09 10.92
N MET A 147 -19.04 8.22 10.07
CA MET A 147 -18.23 8.55 8.90
C MET A 147 -17.08 9.53 9.17
N ARG A 148 -16.43 9.44 10.34
CA ARG A 148 -15.36 10.35 10.79
C ARG A 148 -13.99 9.79 10.45
N ILE A 149 -13.09 10.65 9.97
CA ILE A 149 -11.68 10.28 9.80
C ILE A 149 -10.99 10.36 11.16
N ILE A 150 -10.37 9.24 11.57
CA ILE A 150 -9.75 9.12 12.91
C ILE A 150 -8.22 8.97 12.84
N SER A 151 -7.66 8.68 11.67
CA SER A 151 -6.21 8.66 11.46
C SER A 151 -5.89 8.88 10.00
N LEU A 152 -4.77 9.54 9.73
CA LEU A 152 -4.31 9.87 8.39
C LEU A 152 -2.79 9.77 8.31
N GLY A 153 -2.30 9.06 7.29
CA GLY A 153 -0.89 9.12 6.89
C GLY A 153 -0.69 10.18 5.81
N ILE A 154 0.56 10.55 5.52
CA ILE A 154 0.80 11.62 4.54
C ILE A 154 0.15 11.27 3.19
N PRO A 155 -0.72 12.12 2.63
CA PRO A 155 -1.33 11.89 1.32
C PRO A 155 -0.29 11.69 0.22
N LYS A 156 -0.76 11.15 -0.90
CA LYS A 156 0.11 10.99 -2.07
C LYS A 156 0.62 12.37 -2.53
N ALA A 157 1.84 12.42 -3.05
CA ALA A 157 2.40 13.64 -3.64
C ALA A 157 1.71 13.96 -4.98
N VAL A 158 1.53 15.24 -5.28
CA VAL A 158 1.11 15.74 -6.61
C VAL A 158 2.24 15.53 -7.62
N LYS A 159 1.91 15.58 -8.92
CA LYS A 159 2.94 15.55 -9.96
C LYS A 159 3.68 16.89 -9.98
N LEU A 160 4.96 16.87 -10.37
CA LEU A 160 5.77 18.10 -10.44
C LEU A 160 5.17 19.15 -11.39
N ASP A 161 4.69 18.74 -12.56
CA ASP A 161 4.07 19.67 -13.52
C ASP A 161 2.79 20.30 -12.99
N GLU A 162 2.00 19.54 -12.22
CA GLU A 162 0.77 20.01 -11.60
C GLU A 162 1.08 21.00 -10.46
N PHE A 163 2.07 20.66 -9.63
CA PHE A 163 2.60 21.56 -8.61
C PHE A 163 3.09 22.89 -9.22
N CYS A 164 3.92 22.83 -10.26
CA CYS A 164 4.41 24.03 -10.94
C CYS A 164 3.25 24.88 -11.49
N LYS A 165 2.20 24.26 -12.05
CA LYS A 165 1.00 24.98 -12.50
C LYS A 165 0.23 25.63 -11.34
N THR A 166 0.05 24.93 -10.23
CA THR A 166 -0.68 25.45 -9.06
C THR A 166 -0.03 26.71 -8.47
N TYR A 167 1.29 26.82 -8.58
CA TYR A 167 2.07 27.92 -8.02
C TYR A 167 2.60 28.89 -9.09
N ASP A 168 2.19 28.77 -10.35
CA ASP A 168 2.71 29.58 -11.47
C ASP A 168 4.25 29.62 -11.49
N ILE A 169 4.89 28.45 -11.41
CA ILE A 169 6.35 28.28 -11.45
C ILE A 169 6.75 27.82 -12.85
N ASP A 170 7.59 28.60 -13.52
CA ASP A 170 8.34 28.18 -14.69
C ASP A 170 9.59 27.43 -14.25
N LYS A 171 9.74 26.19 -14.70
CA LYS A 171 10.86 25.33 -14.30
C LYS A 171 12.23 25.87 -14.72
N THR A 172 12.27 26.74 -15.73
CA THR A 172 13.50 27.31 -16.29
C THR A 172 13.87 28.65 -15.65
N ASN A 173 12.88 29.37 -15.10
CA ASN A 173 13.04 30.73 -14.60
C ASN A 173 12.96 30.79 -13.07
N VAL A 174 14.08 31.17 -12.44
CA VAL A 174 14.23 31.33 -10.99
C VAL A 174 13.26 32.36 -10.41
N ASP A 175 13.01 33.45 -11.14
CA ASP A 175 12.21 34.59 -10.64
C ASP A 175 10.76 34.20 -10.36
N THR A 176 10.30 33.08 -10.93
CA THR A 176 8.93 32.57 -10.72
C THR A 176 8.76 31.78 -9.42
N ASN A 177 9.85 31.49 -8.69
CA ASN A 177 9.82 30.73 -7.43
C ASN A 177 9.33 31.56 -6.24
N GLU A 178 9.29 32.89 -6.36
CA GLU A 178 8.83 33.80 -5.33
C GLU A 178 7.51 34.46 -5.73
N ASN A 179 6.71 34.82 -4.73
CA ASN A 179 5.57 35.71 -4.95
C ASN A 179 6.05 37.14 -5.18
N SER A 180 5.16 38.03 -5.62
CA SER A 180 5.42 39.47 -5.75
C SER A 180 6.04 40.11 -4.50
N ASP A 181 5.77 39.53 -3.34
CA ASP A 181 6.20 40.03 -2.03
C ASP A 181 7.57 39.46 -1.60
N GLY A 182 8.28 38.73 -2.48
CA GLY A 182 9.59 38.12 -2.21
C GLY A 182 9.54 36.88 -1.31
N ILE A 183 8.34 36.34 -1.06
CA ILE A 183 8.17 35.12 -0.26
C ILE A 183 8.27 33.91 -1.20
N ALA A 184 9.20 32.99 -0.90
CA ALA A 184 9.34 31.73 -1.62
C ALA A 184 8.04 30.90 -1.59
N LYS A 185 7.60 30.45 -2.77
CA LYS A 185 6.37 29.66 -2.96
C LYS A 185 6.48 28.24 -2.42
N PHE A 186 7.70 27.75 -2.20
CA PHE A 186 7.95 26.40 -1.73
C PHE A 186 9.21 26.29 -0.87
N ARG A 187 9.34 25.14 -0.21
CA ARG A 187 10.52 24.74 0.57
C ARG A 187 11.01 23.38 0.12
N VAL A 188 12.32 23.20 0.10
CA VAL A 188 12.96 21.93 -0.31
C VAL A 188 13.48 21.19 0.91
N TYR A 189 13.15 19.91 0.96
CA TYR A 189 13.56 18.98 2.01
C TYR A 189 14.25 17.78 1.39
N LYS A 190 15.20 17.20 2.12
CA LYS A 190 15.76 15.90 1.77
C LYS A 190 14.64 14.85 1.69
N PHE A 191 14.70 13.96 0.71
CA PHE A 191 13.82 12.80 0.66
C PHE A 191 14.53 11.62 1.36
N PRO A 192 14.22 11.34 2.64
CA PRO A 192 14.81 10.20 3.33
C PRO A 192 14.29 8.88 2.74
N GLU A 193 15.13 7.85 2.84
CA GLU A 193 14.67 6.47 2.65
C GLU A 193 13.75 6.06 3.80
N GLY A 194 13.13 4.89 3.69
CA GLY A 194 12.42 4.29 4.82
C GLY A 194 10.91 4.20 4.64
N THR A 195 10.25 3.89 5.76
CA THR A 195 8.82 3.55 5.79
C THR A 195 8.04 4.54 6.64
N MET A 196 6.87 4.90 6.13
CA MET A 196 5.93 5.76 6.86
C MET A 196 5.20 4.95 7.92
N MET A 197 5.15 5.48 9.14
CA MET A 197 4.35 4.96 10.24
C MET A 197 3.56 6.08 10.90
N THR A 198 2.31 5.81 11.24
CA THR A 198 1.47 6.71 12.04
C THR A 198 1.48 6.26 13.50
N TYR A 199 1.38 7.23 14.41
CA TYR A 199 1.17 7.03 15.84
C TYR A 199 -0.04 7.86 16.28
N ASN A 200 -1.14 7.21 16.61
CA ASN A 200 -2.34 7.83 17.16
C ASN A 200 -2.68 7.18 18.52
N PRO A 201 -2.38 7.85 19.64
CA PRO A 201 -2.57 7.25 20.94
C PRO A 201 -4.03 6.98 21.30
N SER A 202 -4.99 7.73 20.73
CA SER A 202 -6.42 7.51 20.99
C SER A 202 -6.94 6.16 20.49
N LEU A 203 -6.22 5.51 19.57
CA LEU A 203 -6.56 4.17 19.10
C LEU A 203 -6.13 3.08 20.07
N GLY A 204 -5.35 3.42 21.10
CA GLY A 204 -4.95 2.47 22.15
C GLY A 204 -6.13 1.87 22.90
N LYS A 205 -7.28 2.56 22.93
CA LYS A 205 -8.54 2.03 23.49
C LYS A 205 -9.07 0.79 22.77
N TYR A 206 -8.56 0.50 21.58
CA TYR A 206 -8.91 -0.67 20.78
C TYR A 206 -7.87 -1.81 20.89
N ASN A 207 -6.79 -1.64 21.68
CA ASN A 207 -5.84 -2.72 21.95
C ASN A 207 -6.51 -3.78 22.85
N ILE A 208 -6.64 -5.03 22.40
CA ILE A 208 -7.23 -6.13 23.17
C ILE A 208 -6.13 -7.09 23.64
N THR A 209 -6.12 -7.47 24.93
CA THR A 209 -5.11 -8.36 25.54
C THR A 209 -5.74 -9.59 26.23
N THR A 210 -5.99 -10.65 25.46
CA THR A 210 -6.30 -12.06 25.77
C THR A 210 -5.16 -13.09 26.05
N ILE A 211 -4.89 -13.45 27.30
CA ILE A 211 -3.94 -14.54 27.64
C ILE A 211 -4.62 -15.90 27.41
N MET A 212 -4.02 -16.83 26.65
CA MET A 212 -4.51 -18.22 26.55
C MET A 212 -3.38 -19.24 26.70
N LYS A 213 -3.66 -20.27 27.50
CA LYS A 213 -2.92 -21.53 27.62
C LYS A 213 -3.40 -22.45 26.48
N GLU A 214 -2.47 -23.14 25.84
CA GLU A 214 -2.69 -24.02 24.68
C GLU A 214 -3.50 -25.28 25.04
N ASP A 215 -4.34 -25.73 24.10
CA ASP A 215 -4.33 -27.10 23.56
C ASP A 215 -4.94 -27.09 22.13
N ASP A 216 -4.30 -27.83 21.23
CA ASP A 216 -4.55 -27.92 19.79
C ASP A 216 -5.76 -28.80 19.41
N GLU A 217 -6.52 -28.43 18.37
CA GLU A 217 -6.58 -29.17 17.09
C GLU A 217 -7.45 -28.44 16.04
N ASP A 218 -6.80 -28.21 14.89
CA ASP A 218 -7.25 -28.08 13.49
C ASP A 218 -8.49 -27.23 13.09
N ASP A 219 -8.22 -26.08 12.44
CA ASP A 219 -8.65 -25.83 11.05
C ASP A 219 -7.94 -24.61 10.42
N GLU A 220 -7.67 -24.72 9.12
CA GLU A 220 -6.82 -23.87 8.28
C GLU A 220 -7.30 -22.41 8.10
N GLU A 221 -6.45 -21.41 8.39
CA GLU A 221 -6.24 -20.26 7.48
C GLU A 221 -4.97 -19.45 7.80
N GLU A 222 -4.36 -18.94 6.73
CA GLU A 222 -3.01 -18.38 6.57
C GLU A 222 -2.65 -17.20 7.52
N ALA A 223 -1.95 -17.43 8.64
CA ALA A 223 -0.93 -16.51 9.17
C ALA A 223 -0.09 -17.14 10.32
N THR A 224 1.21 -16.82 10.30
CA THR A 224 2.23 -16.91 11.37
C THR A 224 2.83 -18.27 11.78
N LYS A 225 4.15 -18.38 11.58
CA LYS A 225 5.04 -19.37 12.24
C LYS A 225 6.18 -18.65 12.97
N ALA A 226 6.21 -18.80 14.29
CA ALA A 226 7.38 -18.83 15.20
C ALA A 226 6.80 -19.17 16.59
N ALA A 227 7.25 -20.12 17.42
CA ALA A 227 8.40 -21.02 17.45
C ALA A 227 8.01 -22.27 18.30
N SER A 228 8.75 -23.37 18.18
CA SER A 228 8.52 -24.66 18.86
C SER A 228 9.37 -24.82 20.12
N THR A 229 8.83 -25.37 21.22
CA THR A 229 9.56 -26.20 22.21
C THR A 229 8.57 -27.13 22.96
N THR A 230 8.98 -28.38 23.14
CA THR A 230 8.27 -29.60 23.59
C THR A 230 8.01 -29.69 25.12
N ILE A 231 6.97 -30.44 25.58
CA ILE A 231 6.99 -31.53 26.60
C ILE A 231 5.56 -32.11 26.84
N ASN A 232 5.49 -33.42 27.10
CA ASN A 232 4.34 -34.34 27.18
C ASN A 232 3.42 -34.28 28.45
N ASP A 233 2.23 -34.90 28.28
CA ASP A 233 1.51 -35.86 29.16
C ASP A 233 0.21 -35.47 29.93
N THR A 234 -0.90 -36.06 29.42
CA THR A 234 -2.07 -36.73 30.09
C THR A 234 -3.43 -36.01 30.29
N MET A 235 -4.47 -36.70 29.79
CA MET A 235 -5.92 -36.44 29.71
C MET A 235 -6.70 -36.32 31.05
N ASN A 236 -7.75 -35.47 31.08
CA ASN A 236 -9.18 -35.87 31.23
C ASN A 236 -10.14 -34.67 31.41
N ASP A 237 -11.04 -34.51 30.44
CA ASP A 237 -12.49 -34.30 30.50
C ASP A 237 -13.17 -33.25 31.43
N THR A 238 -13.79 -32.29 30.71
CA THR A 238 -15.13 -31.70 30.85
C THR A 238 -15.32 -30.32 31.52
N ILE A 239 -16.12 -29.51 30.80
CA ILE A 239 -16.95 -28.36 31.19
C ILE A 239 -16.34 -26.96 30.90
N ASN A 240 -16.86 -26.37 29.81
CA ASN A 240 -17.00 -24.94 29.51
C ASN A 240 -15.87 -24.01 29.98
N LYS A 241 -14.95 -23.69 29.06
CA LYS A 241 -14.22 -22.42 29.05
C LYS A 241 -13.40 -22.25 27.76
N ASN A 242 -13.43 -21.02 27.25
CA ASN A 242 -12.32 -20.35 26.57
C ASN A 242 -11.98 -20.75 25.13
N ILE A 243 -12.59 -20.05 24.17
CA ILE A 243 -11.86 -19.58 22.99
C ILE A 243 -12.03 -18.06 22.96
N GLU A 244 -10.94 -17.34 23.12
CA GLU A 244 -10.88 -15.88 23.21
C GLU A 244 -9.79 -15.41 22.22
N ILE A 245 -10.12 -14.51 21.29
CA ILE A 245 -9.21 -14.04 20.22
C ILE A 245 -8.30 -12.92 20.77
N GLN A 246 -6.97 -13.03 20.68
CA GLN A 246 -6.02 -11.94 21.00
C GLN A 246 -5.33 -11.37 19.76
N PHE A 247 -5.47 -10.06 19.54
CA PHE A 247 -4.52 -9.27 18.78
C PHE A 247 -3.85 -8.28 19.72
N ASN A 248 -2.59 -8.50 20.09
CA ASN A 248 -1.75 -7.41 20.60
C ASN A 248 -1.33 -6.49 19.43
N GLN A 249 -2.30 -6.12 18.58
CA GLN A 249 -2.10 -5.05 17.61
C GLN A 249 -1.99 -3.79 18.45
N GLN A 250 -0.84 -3.15 18.39
CA GLN A 250 -0.73 -1.79 18.87
C GLN A 250 -1.50 -0.92 17.87
N PHE A 251 -2.82 -0.81 18.01
CA PHE A 251 -3.70 -0.06 17.10
C PHE A 251 -3.30 1.41 17.02
N MET A 252 -2.56 1.87 18.03
CA MET A 252 -1.91 3.17 18.06
C MET A 252 -0.93 3.36 16.90
N TYR A 253 -0.27 2.31 16.44
CA TYR A 253 0.63 2.38 15.30
C TYR A 253 -0.05 1.85 14.05
N SER A 254 0.26 2.45 12.91
CA SER A 254 -0.15 1.87 11.64
C SER A 254 0.84 2.16 10.53
N THR A 255 1.05 1.17 9.68
CA THR A 255 1.71 1.34 8.39
C THR A 255 0.67 1.38 7.28
N ARG A 256 1.09 1.73 6.07
CA ARG A 256 0.19 2.03 4.95
C ARG A 256 -1.00 1.08 4.75
N LYS A 257 -0.83 -0.22 4.95
CA LYS A 257 -1.85 -1.26 4.70
C LYS A 257 -2.22 -2.09 5.94
N VAL A 258 -1.65 -1.80 7.10
CA VAL A 258 -1.76 -2.66 8.30
C VAL A 258 -1.91 -1.77 9.52
N VAL A 259 -2.96 -1.97 10.32
CA VAL A 259 -3.06 -1.46 11.69
C VAL A 259 -2.19 -2.35 12.58
N GLY A 260 -1.42 -1.73 13.47
CA GLY A 260 -0.18 -2.28 13.98
C GLY A 260 0.97 -2.16 12.98
N THR A 261 2.06 -2.89 13.23
CA THR A 261 3.24 -2.88 12.38
C THR A 261 3.51 -4.25 11.77
N GLY A 262 3.67 -4.28 10.45
CA GLY A 262 4.20 -5.46 9.77
C GLY A 262 5.73 -5.53 9.84
N HIS A 263 6.28 -6.45 9.08
CA HIS A 263 7.72 -6.63 8.92
C HIS A 263 8.14 -6.20 7.51
N PHE A 264 9.35 -5.63 7.39
CA PHE A 264 9.99 -5.49 6.09
C PHE A 264 10.83 -6.74 5.80
N GLY A 265 10.20 -7.92 5.85
CA GLY A 265 10.80 -9.26 5.66
C GLY A 265 12.15 -9.50 6.35
N SER A 266 12.47 -8.71 7.37
CA SER A 266 13.48 -8.99 8.39
C SER A 266 12.76 -9.55 9.62
N TYR A 267 13.54 -9.97 10.62
CA TYR A 267 13.02 -10.44 11.90
C TYR A 267 12.38 -9.31 12.71
N LYS A 268 12.72 -8.03 12.44
CA LYS A 268 12.13 -6.87 13.11
C LYS A 268 10.89 -6.35 12.40
N SER A 269 9.87 -6.06 13.19
CA SER A 269 8.72 -5.27 12.83
C SER A 269 9.09 -3.80 12.69
N PHE A 270 8.27 -3.03 11.97
CA PHE A 270 8.46 -1.57 11.92
C PHE A 270 8.31 -0.90 13.29
N TYR A 271 7.58 -1.51 14.23
CA TYR A 271 7.47 -1.01 15.60
C TYR A 271 8.80 -1.17 16.33
N GLU A 272 9.42 -2.35 16.27
CA GLU A 272 10.73 -2.57 16.90
C GLU A 272 11.78 -1.61 16.33
N MET A 273 11.82 -1.43 15.01
CA MET A 273 12.70 -0.44 14.37
C MET A 273 12.41 0.99 14.86
N PHE A 274 11.13 1.33 15.05
CA PHE A 274 10.74 2.65 15.57
C PHE A 274 11.15 2.83 17.03
N SER A 275 10.94 1.83 17.87
CA SER A 275 11.30 1.84 19.29
C SER A 275 12.81 1.95 19.47
N GLU A 276 13.60 1.16 18.74
CA GLU A 276 15.07 1.24 18.77
C GLU A 276 15.57 2.63 18.37
N ASN A 277 15.01 3.21 17.30
CA ASN A 277 15.32 4.57 16.89
C ASN A 277 14.99 5.60 17.99
N ASN A 278 13.87 5.43 18.69
CA ASN A 278 13.48 6.30 19.81
C ASN A 278 14.41 6.13 21.01
N ASP A 279 14.81 4.91 21.34
CA ASP A 279 15.75 4.63 22.43
C ASP A 279 17.11 5.28 22.18
N ILE A 280 17.63 5.14 20.95
CA ILE A 280 18.87 5.80 20.51
C ILE A 280 18.74 7.32 20.58
N ALA A 281 17.60 7.88 20.16
CA ALA A 281 17.33 9.31 20.20
C ALA A 281 16.93 9.84 21.58
N LYS A 282 16.74 8.96 22.58
CA LYS A 282 16.19 9.26 23.91
C LYS A 282 14.83 9.97 23.82
N THR A 283 13.99 9.54 22.89
CA THR A 283 12.66 10.12 22.64
C THR A 283 11.59 9.23 23.25
N ASN A 284 11.00 9.65 24.38
CA ASN A 284 9.87 8.94 24.97
C ASN A 284 8.54 9.65 24.65
N LEU A 285 7.74 9.06 23.75
CA LEU A 285 6.43 9.62 23.38
C LEU A 285 5.38 9.52 24.50
N ALA A 286 5.57 8.63 25.48
CA ALA A 286 4.68 8.52 26.64
C ALA A 286 4.74 9.75 27.56
N ASN A 287 5.78 10.58 27.44
CA ASN A 287 5.88 11.83 28.19
C ASN A 287 4.92 12.92 27.67
N ILE A 288 4.33 12.75 26.48
CA ILE A 288 3.37 13.74 25.93
C ILE A 288 2.03 13.57 26.67
N PRO A 289 1.49 14.60 27.34
CA PRO A 289 0.21 14.48 28.04
C PRO A 289 -0.95 14.18 27.09
N GLU A 290 -1.93 13.41 27.56
CA GLU A 290 -3.12 13.04 26.79
C GLU A 290 -3.88 14.28 26.28
N SER A 291 -4.00 15.33 27.10
CA SER A 291 -4.61 16.62 26.73
C SER A 291 -3.96 17.29 25.51
N VAL A 292 -2.71 16.94 25.19
CA VAL A 292 -1.96 17.48 24.05
C VAL A 292 -2.11 16.60 22.82
N ILE A 293 -2.25 15.28 22.97
CA ILE A 293 -2.09 14.31 21.85
C ILE A 293 -3.35 13.49 21.54
N ALA A 294 -4.37 13.46 22.41
CA ALA A 294 -5.54 12.59 22.27
C ALA A 294 -6.27 12.75 20.92
N ASP A 295 -6.37 13.97 20.41
CA ASP A 295 -7.05 14.29 19.14
C ASP A 295 -6.09 14.31 17.94
N LYS A 296 -4.84 13.85 18.09
CA LYS A 296 -3.78 13.98 17.09
C LYS A 296 -3.19 12.65 16.64
N VAL A 297 -2.75 12.63 15.39
CA VAL A 297 -1.84 11.61 14.87
C VAL A 297 -0.50 12.24 14.51
N LEU A 298 0.58 11.56 14.89
CA LEU A 298 1.93 11.85 14.46
C LEU A 298 2.32 10.93 13.32
N VAL A 299 2.90 11.47 12.26
CA VAL A 299 3.33 10.69 11.10
C VAL A 299 4.84 10.75 10.96
N PHE A 300 5.50 9.60 11.11
CA PHE A 300 6.94 9.46 11.05
C PHE A 300 7.40 8.79 9.76
N ASN A 301 8.61 9.12 9.34
CA ASN A 301 9.41 8.31 8.43
C ASN A 301 10.51 7.61 9.23
N ILE A 302 10.52 6.28 9.17
CA ILE A 302 11.47 5.42 9.87
C ILE A 302 12.60 5.06 8.92
N GLU A 303 13.78 5.63 9.12
CA GLU A 303 15.04 5.13 8.55
C GLU A 303 15.65 4.14 9.54
N HIS A 304 15.88 2.90 9.10
CA HIS A 304 16.53 1.86 9.87
C HIS A 304 17.38 0.97 8.94
N PRO A 305 18.53 0.42 9.36
CA PRO A 305 19.39 -0.42 8.53
C PRO A 305 18.66 -1.59 7.88
N GLU A 306 17.70 -2.20 8.59
CA GLU A 306 16.93 -3.34 8.09
C GLU A 306 15.80 -2.95 7.12
N ASN A 307 15.45 -1.67 7.00
CA ASN A 307 14.42 -1.18 6.07
C ASN A 307 14.98 -0.33 4.93
N SER A 308 16.30 -0.22 4.82
CA SER A 308 16.93 0.50 3.73
C SER A 308 16.60 -0.15 2.38
N VAL A 309 16.34 0.71 1.39
CA VAL A 309 15.98 0.25 0.05
C VAL A 309 17.24 0.12 -0.79
N ILE A 310 18.03 1.17 -0.94
CA ILE A 310 19.25 1.19 -1.78
C ILE A 310 20.49 1.62 -0.99
N SER A 311 20.35 2.59 -0.09
CA SER A 311 21.50 3.17 0.61
C SER A 311 22.17 2.18 1.56
N PRO A 312 23.48 1.89 1.43
CA PRO A 312 24.19 1.04 2.39
C PRO A 312 24.43 1.75 3.74
N LYS A 313 24.09 3.05 3.85
CA LYS A 313 24.26 3.81 5.09
C LYS A 313 23.22 3.39 6.12
N SER A 314 23.68 2.82 7.22
CA SER A 314 22.88 2.59 8.43
C SER A 314 22.54 3.92 9.09
N ARG A 315 21.25 4.28 9.08
CA ARG A 315 20.71 5.39 9.87
C ARG A 315 19.59 4.86 10.74
N ASN A 316 19.60 5.27 12.01
CA ASN A 316 18.56 5.00 12.99
C ASN A 316 17.88 6.33 13.33
N VAL A 317 16.84 6.68 12.57
CA VAL A 317 16.24 8.02 12.61
C VAL A 317 14.73 7.91 12.42
N ASN A 318 13.97 8.46 13.38
CA ASN A 318 12.53 8.68 13.28
C ASN A 318 12.26 10.15 12.98
N THR A 319 11.96 10.47 11.72
CA THR A 319 11.68 11.85 11.31
C THR A 319 10.18 12.13 11.37
N LEU A 320 9.74 13.10 12.19
CA LEU A 320 8.35 13.56 12.22
C LEU A 320 8.03 14.37 10.96
N CYS A 321 7.21 13.82 10.07
CA CYS A 321 6.88 14.44 8.79
C CYS A 321 5.56 15.20 8.78
N ALA A 322 4.57 14.81 9.59
CA ALA A 322 3.29 15.50 9.68
C ALA A 322 2.63 15.29 11.05
N VAL A 323 1.78 16.25 11.43
CA VAL A 323 0.88 16.16 12.57
C VAL A 323 -0.51 16.58 12.11
N TYR A 324 -1.51 15.75 12.37
CA TYR A 324 -2.90 16.08 12.07
C TYR A 324 -3.73 16.02 13.35
N ARG A 325 -4.60 17.01 13.54
CA ARG A 325 -5.68 17.02 14.52
C ARG A 325 -6.98 16.65 13.84
N PHE A 326 -7.82 15.86 14.50
CA PHE A 326 -9.11 15.43 13.97
C PHE A 326 -10.27 16.15 14.66
N LYS A 327 -11.41 16.26 13.96
CA LYS A 327 -12.67 16.72 14.54
C LYS A 327 -13.06 15.85 15.74
N ASP A 328 -13.72 16.44 16.73
CA ASP A 328 -14.21 15.74 17.91
C ASP A 328 -15.23 14.62 17.58
N GLU A 329 -15.24 13.56 18.38
CA GLU A 329 -16.11 12.39 18.19
C GLU A 329 -17.59 12.75 18.37
N LEU A 330 -17.93 13.47 19.45
CA LEU A 330 -19.31 13.86 19.75
C LEU A 330 -19.85 14.82 18.70
N LEU A 331 -19.05 15.81 18.28
CA LEU A 331 -19.44 16.73 17.21
C LEU A 331 -19.69 16.00 15.88
N SER A 332 -18.81 15.07 15.50
CA SER A 332 -19.01 14.26 14.28
C SER A 332 -20.27 13.40 14.37
N GLN A 333 -20.54 12.80 15.53
CA GLN A 333 -21.75 12.02 15.76
C GLN A 333 -23.00 12.88 15.58
N CYS A 334 -23.10 14.03 16.26
CA CYS A 334 -24.25 14.93 16.13
C CYS A 334 -24.47 15.40 14.68
N GLN A 335 -23.39 15.72 13.96
CA GLN A 335 -23.48 16.14 12.56
C GLN A 335 -23.92 15.01 11.63
N TYR A 336 -23.47 13.78 11.88
CA TYR A 336 -23.90 12.63 11.09
C TYR A 336 -25.34 12.21 11.41
N GLU A 337 -25.74 12.23 12.67
CA GLU A 337 -27.12 11.99 13.09
C GLU A 337 -28.08 12.99 12.44
N ALA A 338 -27.66 14.26 12.33
CA ALA A 338 -28.42 15.30 11.62
C ALA A 338 -28.58 14.99 10.12
N ILE A 339 -27.65 14.27 9.48
CA ILE A 339 -27.77 13.81 8.09
C ILE A 339 -28.74 12.62 8.02
N THR A 340 -28.56 11.62 8.89
CA THR A 340 -29.36 10.39 8.84
C THR A 340 -30.81 10.59 9.24
N SER A 341 -31.10 11.65 10.00
CA SER A 341 -32.46 12.03 10.41
C SER A 341 -33.26 12.76 9.33
N ILE A 342 -32.64 13.11 8.20
CA ILE A 342 -33.33 13.78 7.09
C ILE A 342 -34.26 12.76 6.42
N ALA A 343 -35.57 13.03 6.46
CA ALA A 343 -36.57 12.26 5.71
C ALA A 343 -36.38 12.48 4.21
N TYR A 344 -36.17 11.41 3.45
CA TYR A 344 -35.82 11.49 2.03
C TYR A 344 -37.02 11.77 1.12
N VAL A 345 -36.99 12.90 0.41
CA VAL A 345 -38.01 13.39 -0.55
C VAL A 345 -37.27 14.02 -1.73
N ASP A 346 -37.78 13.92 -2.96
CA ASP A 346 -37.04 14.20 -4.21
C ASP A 346 -36.46 15.65 -4.32
N GLU A 347 -36.82 16.58 -3.42
CA GLU A 347 -36.35 17.97 -3.39
C GLU A 347 -35.20 18.27 -2.40
N ILE A 348 -34.62 17.27 -1.73
CA ILE A 348 -33.69 17.50 -0.59
C ILE A 348 -32.22 17.14 -0.84
N GLU A 349 -31.84 16.84 -2.07
CA GLU A 349 -30.45 16.47 -2.41
C GLU A 349 -29.44 17.53 -1.95
N THR A 350 -29.72 18.81 -2.21
CA THR A 350 -28.85 19.93 -1.82
C THR A 350 -28.65 20.04 -0.30
N PRO A 351 -29.70 20.03 0.56
CA PRO A 351 -29.54 19.96 2.01
C PRO A 351 -28.65 18.83 2.53
N ILE A 352 -28.75 17.63 1.92
CA ILE A 352 -27.92 16.48 2.31
C ILE A 352 -26.44 16.76 1.99
N LEU A 353 -26.16 17.26 0.79
CA LEU A 353 -24.80 17.60 0.37
C LEU A 353 -24.18 18.67 1.27
N ASP A 354 -24.92 19.72 1.60
CA ASP A 354 -24.46 20.79 2.50
C ASP A 354 -24.12 20.25 3.88
N LYS A 355 -24.92 19.31 4.41
CA LYS A 355 -24.66 18.66 5.70
C LYS A 355 -23.44 17.76 5.67
N PHE A 356 -23.19 17.03 4.58
CA PHE A 356 -21.94 16.29 4.41
C PHE A 356 -20.73 17.22 4.30
N GLN A 357 -20.84 18.37 3.64
CA GLN A 357 -19.78 19.37 3.64
C GLN A 357 -19.53 19.93 5.04
N GLU A 358 -20.57 20.17 5.84
CA GLU A 358 -20.47 20.57 7.24
C GLU A 358 -19.74 19.51 8.09
N LEU A 359 -20.05 18.23 7.87
CA LEU A 359 -19.35 17.10 8.49
C LEU A 359 -17.88 17.04 8.07
N GLY A 360 -17.56 17.33 6.81
CA GLY A 360 -16.19 17.37 6.29
C GLY A 360 -15.38 18.58 6.77
N LYS A 361 -16.03 19.71 7.07
CA LYS A 361 -15.38 20.94 7.52
C LYS A 361 -14.59 20.71 8.81
N ASP A 362 -13.33 21.11 8.83
CA ASP A 362 -12.42 20.93 9.98
C ASP A 362 -12.27 19.47 10.46
N MET A 363 -12.65 18.49 9.63
CA MET A 363 -12.46 17.06 9.92
C MET A 363 -11.00 16.72 10.20
N ILE A 364 -10.09 17.40 9.49
CA ILE A 364 -8.65 17.28 9.66
C ILE A 364 -8.03 18.68 9.65
N ILE A 365 -7.18 18.97 10.62
CA ILE A 365 -6.39 20.20 10.67
C ILE A 365 -4.92 19.81 10.75
N GLN A 366 -4.14 20.19 9.75
CA GLN A 366 -2.71 19.96 9.76
C GLN A 366 -1.99 20.97 10.66
N ILE A 367 -1.14 20.45 11.55
CA ILE A 367 -0.34 21.24 12.48
C ILE A 367 1.10 21.31 11.97
N GLN A 368 1.70 22.49 12.04
CA GLN A 368 3.11 22.66 11.67
C GLN A 368 4.01 21.85 12.61
N VAL A 369 4.82 20.96 12.05
CA VAL A 369 5.70 20.06 12.84
C VAL A 369 6.69 20.82 13.72
N THR A 370 7.14 22.00 13.29
CA THR A 370 8.03 22.87 14.08
C THR A 370 7.34 23.40 15.33
N ASN A 371 6.08 23.82 15.21
CA ASN A 371 5.30 24.34 16.34
C ASN A 371 4.96 23.21 17.31
N PHE A 372 4.57 22.05 16.79
CA PHE A 372 4.32 20.88 17.61
C PHE A 372 5.57 20.42 18.37
N LYS A 373 6.74 20.36 17.69
CA LYS A 373 8.03 20.05 18.34
C LYS A 373 8.32 21.03 19.49
N LYS A 374 8.21 22.34 19.24
CA LYS A 374 8.42 23.36 20.28
C LYS A 374 7.50 23.15 21.49
N HIS A 375 6.24 22.80 21.23
CA HIS A 375 5.26 22.54 22.27
C HIS A 375 5.61 21.30 23.11
N VAL A 376 6.03 20.19 22.50
CA VAL A 376 6.32 18.95 23.25
C VAL A 376 7.70 18.92 23.91
N GLN A 377 8.60 19.83 23.51
CA GLN A 377 9.90 19.99 24.15
C GLN A 377 9.79 20.33 25.64
N SER A 378 8.75 21.05 26.06
CA SER A 378 8.51 21.33 27.49
C SER A 378 8.24 20.08 28.33
N TYR A 379 7.83 18.97 27.71
CA TYR A 379 7.61 17.68 28.36
C TYR A 379 8.82 16.73 28.20
N GLY A 380 9.99 17.26 27.80
CA GLY A 380 11.20 16.46 27.63
C GLY A 380 11.20 15.55 26.39
N VAL A 381 10.30 15.79 25.41
CA VAL A 381 10.24 15.00 24.18
C VAL A 381 10.99 15.69 23.05
N ASN A 382 12.07 15.06 22.59
CA ASN A 382 12.83 15.56 21.46
C ASN A 382 12.44 14.84 20.16
N LEU A 383 11.79 15.56 19.24
CA LEU A 383 11.40 15.02 17.93
C LEU A 383 12.38 15.48 16.84
N GLN A 384 12.79 14.56 15.96
CA GLN A 384 13.60 14.90 14.79
C GLN A 384 12.70 15.39 13.65
N LEU A 385 13.11 16.48 12.99
CA LEU A 385 12.35 17.09 11.89
C LEU A 385 13.08 16.90 10.56
N PRO A 386 12.37 16.96 9.42
CA PRO A 386 12.99 16.91 8.10
C PRO A 386 14.01 18.03 7.92
N GLU A 387 15.14 17.69 7.34
CA GLU A 387 16.22 18.64 7.02
C GLU A 387 15.78 19.58 5.89
N ILE A 388 15.67 20.87 6.19
CA ILE A 388 15.41 21.93 5.20
C ILE A 388 16.72 22.24 4.48
N ILE A 389 16.71 22.12 3.15
CA ILE A 389 17.86 22.43 2.32
C ILE A 389 17.81 23.92 1.97
N LYS A 390 18.87 24.67 2.32
CA LYS A 390 18.98 26.09 1.99
C LYS A 390 20.11 26.39 1.00
N LYS A 391 21.11 25.51 0.94
CA LYS A 391 22.31 25.66 0.12
C LYS A 391 22.75 24.30 -0.41
N PHE A 392 23.35 24.29 -1.60
CA PHE A 392 23.94 23.10 -2.20
C PHE A 392 25.46 23.25 -2.30
N GLU A 393 26.19 22.24 -1.86
CA GLU A 393 27.63 22.14 -2.11
C GLU A 393 27.87 21.78 -3.57
N LYS A 394 28.64 22.64 -4.27
CA LYS A 394 29.15 22.43 -5.61
C LYS A 394 30.66 22.23 -5.54
N ARG A 395 31.15 21.11 -6.09
CA ARG A 395 32.58 20.88 -6.27
C ARG A 395 33.05 21.61 -7.52
N VAL A 396 33.93 22.60 -7.36
CA VAL A 396 34.61 23.21 -8.48
C VAL A 396 35.93 22.47 -8.66
N LYS A 397 36.13 21.83 -9.82
CA LYS A 397 37.45 21.37 -10.22
C LYS A 397 38.13 22.53 -10.94
N HIS A 398 39.21 23.06 -10.38
CA HIS A 398 40.13 23.90 -11.12
C HIS A 398 41.05 22.99 -11.92
N GLU A 399 41.04 23.11 -13.24
CA GLU A 399 42.10 22.58 -14.09
C GLU A 399 43.30 23.51 -13.95
N ASN A 400 44.11 23.29 -12.92
CA ASN A 400 45.48 23.79 -12.93
C ASN A 400 46.39 22.64 -13.35
N ASP A 401 47.18 22.89 -14.39
CA ASP A 401 48.35 22.10 -14.72
C ASP A 401 49.19 21.90 -13.44
N GLU A 402 49.68 20.67 -13.26
CA GLU A 402 50.47 20.18 -12.11
C GLU A 402 49.68 19.71 -10.87
N ASN A 403 49.19 18.47 -10.95
CA ASN A 403 49.18 17.43 -9.91
C ASN A 403 48.71 17.74 -8.47
N SER A 404 47.92 18.78 -8.23
CA SER A 404 47.16 18.93 -6.98
C SER A 404 45.80 19.56 -7.23
N ALA A 405 44.78 18.71 -7.35
CA ALA A 405 43.39 19.13 -7.41
C ALA A 405 42.96 19.71 -6.05
N VAL A 406 43.10 21.02 -5.88
CA VAL A 406 42.48 21.74 -4.77
C VAL A 406 40.98 21.75 -5.02
N VAL A 407 40.23 20.99 -4.23
CA VAL A 407 38.76 20.95 -4.29
C VAL A 407 38.22 22.17 -3.55
N GLU A 408 37.80 23.18 -4.30
CA GLU A 408 37.09 24.33 -3.74
C GLU A 408 35.58 24.04 -3.71
N TYR A 409 34.94 24.27 -2.57
CA TYR A 409 33.50 24.10 -2.39
C TYR A 409 32.81 25.47 -2.53
N LYS A 410 32.02 25.65 -3.59
CA LYS A 410 31.10 26.79 -3.71
C LYS A 410 29.71 26.36 -3.22
N TYR A 411 28.98 27.29 -2.60
CA TYR A 411 27.62 27.06 -2.14
C TYR A 411 26.64 27.82 -3.03
N ASP A 412 25.81 27.10 -3.76
CA ASP A 412 24.70 27.71 -4.48
C ASP A 412 23.51 27.83 -3.52
N ILE A 413 22.90 29.02 -3.46
CA ILE A 413 21.74 29.30 -2.62
C ILE A 413 20.49 28.75 -3.33
N LEU A 414 19.66 27.98 -2.63
CA LEU A 414 18.45 27.37 -3.20
C LEU A 414 17.54 28.41 -3.86
N ASP A 415 17.38 29.57 -3.23
CA ASP A 415 16.53 30.66 -3.69
C ASP A 415 16.97 31.23 -5.05
N LYS A 416 18.17 30.89 -5.52
CA LYS A 416 18.72 31.28 -6.82
C LYS A 416 18.67 30.17 -7.87
N MET A 417 17.97 29.06 -7.60
CA MET A 417 17.89 27.92 -8.51
C MET A 417 16.50 27.71 -9.09
N SER A 418 16.45 27.42 -10.39
CA SER A 418 15.24 26.97 -11.05
C SER A 418 14.96 25.50 -10.74
N ILE A 419 13.74 25.03 -10.98
CA ILE A 419 13.40 23.61 -10.79
C ILE A 419 14.25 22.71 -11.67
N GLU A 420 14.56 23.12 -12.91
CA GLU A 420 15.44 22.35 -13.80
C GLU A 420 16.88 22.28 -13.28
N GLN A 421 17.39 23.36 -12.69
CA GLN A 421 18.70 23.35 -12.03
C GLN A 421 18.70 22.40 -10.82
N LEU A 422 17.61 22.35 -10.05
CA LEU A 422 17.46 21.36 -8.97
C LEU A 422 17.43 19.93 -9.48
N GLU A 423 16.76 19.66 -10.61
CA GLU A 423 16.79 18.35 -11.28
C GLU A 423 18.21 17.96 -11.67
N LYS A 424 19.01 18.90 -12.21
CA LYS A 424 20.44 18.68 -12.53
C LYS A 424 21.27 18.38 -11.28
N VAL A 425 21.07 19.12 -10.20
CA VAL A 425 21.75 18.83 -8.92
C VAL A 425 21.43 17.43 -8.43
N VAL A 426 20.19 16.96 -8.56
CA VAL A 426 19.78 15.61 -8.16
C VAL A 426 20.43 14.54 -9.04
N LEU A 427 20.59 14.79 -10.35
CA LEU A 427 21.27 13.88 -11.27
C LEU A 427 22.75 13.66 -10.93
N GLU A 428 23.42 14.69 -10.40
CA GLU A 428 24.83 14.62 -9.99
C GLU A 428 25.03 13.92 -8.63
N LYS A 429 23.97 13.63 -7.89
CA LYS A 429 24.07 12.97 -6.59
C LYS A 429 24.37 11.46 -6.74
N PRO A 430 25.02 10.85 -5.73
CA PRO A 430 25.28 9.41 -5.72
C PRO A 430 24.01 8.58 -5.92
N LYS A 431 24.16 7.36 -6.46
CA LYS A 431 23.05 6.44 -6.78
C LYS A 431 22.19 6.05 -5.57
N GLU A 432 22.72 6.20 -4.36
CA GLU A 432 22.03 5.96 -3.08
C GLU A 432 21.15 7.13 -2.64
N PHE A 433 21.27 8.28 -3.29
CA PHE A 433 20.49 9.46 -2.96
C PHE A 433 19.12 9.43 -3.63
N GLN A 434 18.07 9.36 -2.84
CA GLN A 434 16.70 9.22 -3.35
C GLN A 434 16.18 10.47 -4.07
N GLY A 435 16.49 11.67 -3.58
CA GLY A 435 16.02 12.93 -4.14
C GLY A 435 15.61 13.97 -3.10
N TYR A 436 14.77 14.91 -3.54
CA TYR A 436 14.19 15.96 -2.71
C TYR A 436 12.67 15.93 -2.71
N ILE A 437 12.08 16.36 -1.61
CA ILE A 437 10.65 16.66 -1.48
C ILE A 437 10.49 18.17 -1.50
N ILE A 438 9.59 18.65 -2.34
CA ILE A 438 9.22 20.07 -2.40
C ILE A 438 7.86 20.19 -1.73
N TYR A 439 7.74 21.06 -0.73
CA TYR A 439 6.45 21.40 -0.12
C TYR A 439 6.07 22.82 -0.51
N GLY A 440 4.86 22.98 -1.00
CA GLY A 440 4.27 24.30 -1.18
C GLY A 440 3.73 24.85 0.14
N LEU A 441 3.48 26.15 0.18
CA LEU A 441 3.00 26.83 1.40
C LEU A 441 1.63 26.33 1.85
N ASN A 442 0.82 25.76 0.95
CA ASN A 442 -0.51 25.24 1.27
C ASN A 442 -0.50 23.83 1.90
N GLY A 443 0.68 23.19 2.00
CA GLY A 443 0.86 21.84 2.55
C GLY A 443 0.91 20.71 1.52
N ASP A 444 0.66 20.97 0.24
CA ASP A 444 0.86 20.02 -0.83
C ASP A 444 2.36 19.72 -1.04
N ARG A 445 2.64 18.63 -1.74
CA ARG A 445 4.02 18.20 -1.95
C ARG A 445 4.23 17.53 -3.29
N THR A 446 5.40 17.77 -3.87
CA THR A 446 5.93 17.05 -5.02
C THR A 446 7.33 16.53 -4.73
N LYS A 447 7.93 15.81 -5.68
CA LYS A 447 9.21 15.12 -5.52
C LYS A 447 10.05 15.24 -6.78
N ILE A 448 11.32 15.56 -6.59
CA ILE A 448 12.37 15.35 -7.60
C ILE A 448 13.14 14.12 -7.18
N ASN A 449 13.06 13.05 -7.98
CA ASN A 449 13.72 11.78 -7.66
C ASN A 449 14.99 11.65 -8.49
N ASN A 450 16.03 11.07 -7.89
CA ASN A 450 17.20 10.63 -8.64
C ASN A 450 16.81 9.47 -9.57
N PRO A 451 16.96 9.60 -10.90
CA PRO A 451 16.62 8.53 -11.85
C PRO A 451 17.43 7.26 -11.59
N THR A 452 18.72 7.37 -11.28
CA THR A 452 19.58 6.23 -10.99
C THR A 452 19.08 5.49 -9.74
N TYR A 453 18.72 6.21 -8.69
CA TYR A 453 18.11 5.61 -7.50
C TYR A 453 16.83 4.85 -7.83
N LYS A 454 15.95 5.47 -8.64
CA LYS A 454 14.67 4.88 -9.04
C LYS A 454 14.89 3.60 -9.84
N GLU A 455 15.84 3.60 -10.77
CA GLU A 455 16.21 2.42 -11.55
C GLU A 455 16.73 1.29 -10.66
N LEU A 456 17.60 1.60 -9.70
CA LEU A 456 18.09 0.60 -8.74
C LEU A 456 16.98 0.05 -7.85
N LYS A 457 16.05 0.91 -7.42
CA LYS A 457 14.87 0.49 -6.66
C LYS A 457 13.95 -0.41 -7.47
N ASP A 458 13.74 -0.12 -8.75
CA ASP A 458 12.95 -0.97 -9.63
C ASP A 458 13.67 -2.30 -9.92
N LEU A 459 15.00 -2.27 -10.07
CA LEU A 459 15.86 -3.45 -10.25
C LEU A 459 15.83 -4.36 -9.02
N LYS A 460 15.95 -3.81 -7.81
CA LYS A 460 15.85 -4.54 -6.54
C LYS A 460 14.42 -5.00 -6.22
N GLY A 461 13.43 -4.19 -6.56
CA GLY A 461 12.05 -4.35 -6.14
C GLY A 461 11.76 -3.79 -4.75
N ASN A 462 10.50 -3.87 -4.33
CA ASN A 462 10.01 -3.29 -3.07
C ASN A 462 10.10 -4.25 -1.88
N LYS A 463 10.62 -5.46 -2.09
CA LYS A 463 10.79 -6.46 -1.04
C LYS A 463 12.25 -6.49 -0.56
N PRO A 464 12.50 -6.99 0.65
CA PRO A 464 13.86 -7.16 1.16
C PRO A 464 14.62 -8.17 0.33
N ILE A 465 15.94 -7.96 0.24
CA ILE A 465 16.86 -8.87 -0.43
C ILE A 465 17.82 -9.54 0.54
N THR A 466 17.58 -9.41 1.86
CA THR A 466 18.35 -10.13 2.87
C THR A 466 18.37 -11.62 2.55
N VAL A 467 19.56 -12.21 2.56
CA VAL A 467 19.75 -13.62 2.22
C VAL A 467 19.57 -14.44 3.49
N ASP A 468 18.33 -14.91 3.69
CA ASP A 468 17.96 -15.78 4.79
C ASP A 468 16.85 -16.76 4.36
N GLN A 469 16.66 -17.82 5.15
CA GLN A 469 15.71 -18.90 4.83
C GLN A 469 14.26 -18.41 4.79
N SER A 470 13.88 -17.46 5.66
CA SER A 470 12.53 -16.91 5.73
C SER A 470 12.19 -16.06 4.48
N ASN A 471 13.20 -15.47 3.86
CA ASN A 471 13.06 -14.62 2.68
C ASN A 471 13.20 -15.36 1.34
N THR A 472 13.44 -16.68 1.35
CA THR A 472 13.68 -17.51 0.15
C THR A 472 12.63 -17.31 -0.94
N LYS A 473 11.33 -17.26 -0.59
CA LYS A 473 10.23 -17.04 -1.56
C LYS A 473 10.36 -15.70 -2.29
N ASN A 474 10.73 -14.64 -1.57
CA ASN A 474 10.88 -13.33 -2.17
C ASN A 474 12.14 -13.26 -3.04
N LEU A 475 13.24 -13.86 -2.59
CA LEU A 475 14.49 -13.95 -3.35
C LEU A 475 14.32 -14.77 -4.64
N PHE A 476 13.56 -15.87 -4.59
CA PHE A 476 13.22 -16.64 -5.77
C PHE A 476 12.37 -15.83 -6.74
N ASN A 477 11.33 -15.13 -6.24
CA ASN A 477 10.50 -14.28 -7.10
C ASN A 477 11.30 -13.12 -7.71
N LEU A 478 12.27 -12.56 -6.99
CA LEU A 478 13.21 -11.57 -7.51
C LEU A 478 14.07 -12.18 -8.63
N TYR A 479 14.72 -13.31 -8.37
CA TYR A 479 15.50 -14.05 -9.37
C TYR A 479 14.66 -14.32 -10.63
N TRP A 480 13.46 -14.87 -10.46
CA TRP A 480 12.56 -15.22 -11.56
C TRP A 480 12.20 -14.02 -12.43
N ARG A 481 11.91 -12.88 -11.80
CA ARG A 481 11.66 -11.61 -12.51
C ARG A 481 12.92 -11.14 -13.25
N LEU A 482 14.09 -11.20 -12.62
CA LEU A 482 15.36 -10.78 -13.23
C LEU A 482 15.74 -11.66 -14.43
N VAL A 483 15.44 -12.96 -14.41
CA VAL A 483 15.59 -13.86 -15.57
C VAL A 483 14.69 -13.38 -16.71
N LYS A 484 13.38 -13.22 -16.46
CA LYS A 484 12.40 -12.80 -17.47
C LYS A 484 12.75 -11.46 -18.10
N ASP A 485 13.18 -10.51 -17.29
CA ASP A 485 13.57 -9.17 -17.71
C ASP A 485 14.99 -9.10 -18.32
N LYS A 486 15.78 -10.18 -18.27
CA LYS A 486 17.21 -10.21 -18.65
C LYS A 486 18.06 -9.18 -17.90
N LYS A 487 17.85 -9.06 -16.58
CA LYS A 487 18.49 -8.06 -15.70
C LYS A 487 19.41 -8.63 -14.62
N ILE A 488 19.73 -9.93 -14.66
CA ILE A 488 20.57 -10.59 -13.65
C ILE A 488 21.95 -9.92 -13.55
N GLU A 489 22.65 -9.77 -14.66
CA GLU A 489 24.03 -9.22 -14.67
C GLU A 489 24.08 -7.83 -14.05
N ARG A 490 23.14 -6.97 -14.46
CA ARG A 490 22.98 -5.62 -13.90
C ARG A 490 22.66 -5.65 -12.40
N PHE A 491 21.87 -6.61 -11.92
CA PHE A 491 21.59 -6.74 -10.49
C PHE A 491 22.86 -7.13 -9.71
N LEU A 492 23.60 -8.13 -10.20
CA LEU A 492 24.82 -8.60 -9.55
C LEU A 492 25.89 -7.49 -9.48
N SER A 493 26.06 -6.72 -10.56
CA SER A 493 27.01 -5.59 -10.58
C SER A 493 26.67 -4.47 -9.59
N GLU A 494 25.43 -4.39 -9.12
CA GLU A 494 24.98 -3.31 -8.22
C GLU A 494 24.89 -3.77 -6.76
N PHE A 495 24.41 -5.00 -6.53
CA PHE A 495 24.05 -5.49 -5.20
C PHE A 495 24.95 -6.61 -4.67
N ASP A 496 25.80 -7.21 -5.51
CA ASP A 496 26.69 -8.31 -5.11
C ASP A 496 28.15 -7.87 -4.88
N ILE A 497 28.35 -6.56 -4.69
CA ILE A 497 29.66 -5.96 -4.41
C ILE A 497 29.81 -5.70 -2.90
N VAL A 498 30.37 -6.66 -2.17
CA VAL A 498 30.99 -6.36 -0.86
C VAL A 498 32.48 -6.13 -1.09
N LYS A 499 32.94 -4.92 -0.72
CA LYS A 499 34.27 -4.33 -0.98
C LYS A 499 35.49 -5.02 -0.33
N ASN A 500 35.38 -6.28 0.09
CA ASN A 500 36.51 -7.02 0.65
C ASN A 500 36.50 -8.46 0.17
N MET A 501 37.49 -8.84 -0.66
CA MET A 501 37.71 -10.22 -1.12
C MET A 501 37.91 -11.22 0.04
N ASN A 502 38.18 -10.74 1.25
CA ASN A 502 38.47 -11.56 2.43
C ASN A 502 37.34 -11.57 3.49
N ALA A 503 36.17 -11.00 3.20
CA ALA A 503 35.02 -11.07 4.11
C ALA A 503 34.14 -12.30 3.80
N PRO A 504 33.64 -13.04 4.81
CA PRO A 504 32.60 -14.03 4.60
C PRO A 504 31.36 -13.32 4.00
N GLY A 505 30.94 -13.72 2.78
CA GLY A 505 29.83 -13.08 2.04
C GLY A 505 30.15 -12.61 0.61
N TYR A 506 31.33 -12.90 0.06
CA TYR A 506 31.65 -12.62 -1.36
C TYR A 506 30.70 -13.36 -2.32
N MET A 507 30.08 -12.63 -3.26
CA MET A 507 29.19 -13.17 -4.31
C MET A 507 27.97 -13.94 -3.78
N ILE A 508 27.32 -13.41 -2.74
CA ILE A 508 26.20 -14.09 -2.07
C ILE A 508 25.00 -14.26 -3.01
N TYR A 509 24.68 -13.25 -3.82
CA TYR A 509 23.54 -13.32 -4.74
C TYR A 509 23.84 -14.17 -5.97
N GLU A 510 25.06 -14.11 -6.50
CA GLU A 510 25.48 -14.96 -7.60
C GLU A 510 25.38 -16.44 -7.20
N ARG A 511 25.89 -16.81 -6.02
CA ARG A 511 25.78 -18.17 -5.49
C ARG A 511 24.32 -18.59 -5.33
N LEU A 512 23.49 -17.74 -4.73
CA LEU A 512 22.07 -18.00 -4.54
C LEU A 512 21.33 -18.18 -5.88
N PHE A 513 21.58 -17.31 -6.86
CA PHE A 513 20.92 -17.37 -8.16
C PHE A 513 21.38 -18.57 -8.98
N ARG A 514 22.66 -18.97 -8.89
CA ARG A 514 23.17 -20.23 -9.46
C ARG A 514 22.50 -21.45 -8.82
N TRP A 515 22.26 -21.41 -7.51
CA TRP A 515 21.53 -22.47 -6.81
C TRP A 515 20.07 -22.55 -7.29
N PHE A 516 19.34 -21.43 -7.36
CA PHE A 516 17.99 -21.40 -7.92
C PHE A 516 17.94 -21.94 -9.35
N PHE A 517 18.87 -21.52 -10.21
CA PHE A 517 18.98 -22.04 -11.57
C PHE A 517 19.19 -23.56 -11.58
N THR A 518 20.05 -24.08 -10.70
CA THR A 518 20.34 -25.52 -10.61
C THR A 518 19.09 -26.31 -10.23
N ILE A 519 18.31 -25.84 -9.24
CA ILE A 519 17.04 -26.49 -8.86
C ILE A 519 16.06 -26.51 -10.03
N VAL A 520 15.87 -25.37 -10.70
CA VAL A 520 14.96 -25.25 -11.84
C VAL A 520 15.41 -26.16 -12.99
N ARG A 521 16.72 -26.20 -13.28
CA ARG A 521 17.28 -27.06 -14.32
C ARG A 521 17.09 -28.55 -14.03
N ASN A 522 17.32 -28.97 -12.79
CA ASN A 522 17.11 -30.36 -12.37
C ASN A 522 15.63 -30.75 -12.44
N TYR A 523 14.74 -29.86 -12.00
CA TYR A 523 13.30 -30.07 -12.16
C TYR A 523 12.89 -30.14 -13.63
N GLY A 524 13.44 -29.29 -14.50
CA GLY A 524 13.22 -29.35 -15.94
C GLY A 524 13.73 -30.63 -16.59
N PHE A 525 14.87 -31.15 -16.13
CA PHE A 525 15.37 -32.47 -16.56
C PHE A 525 14.43 -33.60 -16.16
N ASN A 526 13.95 -33.61 -14.91
CA ASN A 526 13.01 -34.62 -14.44
C ASN A 526 11.66 -34.53 -15.17
N LEU A 527 11.15 -33.31 -15.37
CA LEU A 527 9.94 -33.06 -16.14
C LEU A 527 10.07 -33.54 -17.59
N SER A 528 11.20 -33.23 -18.25
CA SER A 528 11.47 -33.69 -19.61
C SER A 528 11.52 -35.22 -19.67
N THR A 529 12.23 -35.87 -18.75
CA THR A 529 12.30 -37.33 -18.64
C THR A 529 10.92 -37.95 -18.47
N MET A 530 10.12 -37.42 -17.52
CA MET A 530 8.78 -37.91 -17.23
C MET A 530 7.82 -37.74 -18.42
N TYR A 531 7.89 -36.59 -19.10
CA TYR A 531 7.13 -36.34 -20.32
C TYR A 531 7.48 -37.36 -21.42
N HIS A 532 8.78 -37.56 -21.70
CA HIS A 532 9.22 -38.50 -22.72
C HIS A 532 8.84 -39.94 -22.37
N ASN A 533 9.03 -40.36 -21.13
CA ASN A 533 8.70 -41.71 -20.69
C ASN A 533 7.20 -42.00 -20.80
N THR A 534 6.36 -41.01 -20.53
CA THR A 534 4.90 -41.18 -20.53
C THR A 534 4.27 -41.02 -21.92
N PHE A 535 4.59 -39.94 -22.64
CA PHE A 535 3.89 -39.56 -23.87
C PHE A 535 4.59 -40.00 -25.16
N VAL A 536 5.92 -40.15 -25.12
CA VAL A 536 6.72 -40.51 -26.30
C VAL A 536 7.06 -42.00 -26.30
N LYS A 537 7.78 -42.47 -25.28
CA LYS A 537 8.22 -43.86 -25.13
C LYS A 537 7.13 -44.79 -24.58
N ARG A 538 6.13 -44.22 -23.89
CA ARG A 538 5.00 -44.95 -23.27
C ARG A 538 5.42 -46.06 -22.30
N ILE A 539 6.57 -45.89 -21.64
CA ILE A 539 7.09 -46.83 -20.64
C ILE A 539 6.55 -46.56 -19.24
N THR A 540 6.06 -45.34 -18.99
CA THR A 540 5.43 -44.95 -17.72
C THR A 540 3.95 -44.67 -17.94
N PRO A 541 3.03 -45.31 -17.19
CA PRO A 541 1.61 -44.99 -17.22
C PRO A 541 1.30 -43.54 -16.81
N LYS A 542 0.28 -42.93 -17.43
CA LYS A 542 -0.11 -41.53 -17.15
C LYS A 542 -0.50 -41.25 -15.69
N HIS A 543 -1.00 -42.24 -14.97
CA HIS A 543 -1.41 -42.07 -13.57
C HIS A 543 -0.20 -42.05 -12.61
N GLU A 544 0.97 -42.53 -13.04
CA GLU A 544 2.22 -42.50 -12.27
C GLU A 544 2.97 -41.17 -12.40
N ILE A 545 2.49 -40.22 -13.23
CA ILE A 545 3.09 -38.89 -13.30
C ILE A 545 2.91 -38.18 -11.93
N PRO A 546 3.99 -37.71 -11.30
CA PRO A 546 3.91 -36.98 -10.04
C PRO A 546 2.97 -35.78 -10.11
N PHE A 547 2.25 -35.49 -9.02
CA PHE A 547 1.24 -34.43 -8.97
C PHE A 547 1.78 -33.04 -9.38
N SER A 548 3.02 -32.69 -9.00
CA SER A 548 3.69 -31.44 -9.43
C SER A 548 3.82 -31.31 -10.94
N MET A 549 4.11 -32.43 -11.59
CA MET A 549 4.50 -32.49 -13.00
C MET A 549 3.30 -32.75 -13.90
N LYS A 550 2.23 -33.38 -13.41
CA LYS A 550 1.08 -33.82 -14.21
C LYS A 550 0.46 -32.70 -15.07
N PRO A 551 0.15 -31.50 -14.55
CA PRO A 551 -0.35 -30.40 -15.38
C PRO A 551 0.68 -29.94 -16.42
N LEU A 552 1.96 -29.91 -16.06
CA LEU A 552 3.04 -29.43 -16.94
C LEU A 552 3.30 -30.41 -18.09
N CYS A 553 3.30 -31.72 -17.82
CA CYS A 553 3.39 -32.75 -18.86
C CYS A 553 2.21 -32.66 -19.83
N GLY A 554 1.00 -32.39 -19.32
CA GLY A 554 -0.18 -32.15 -20.14
C GLY A 554 -0.03 -30.93 -21.05
N ASP A 555 0.43 -29.80 -20.50
CA ASP A 555 0.69 -28.57 -21.27
C ASP A 555 1.75 -28.77 -22.36
N LEU A 556 2.86 -29.47 -22.04
CA LEU A 556 3.91 -29.82 -22.99
C LEU A 556 3.39 -30.73 -24.11
N HIS A 557 2.53 -31.71 -23.77
CA HIS A 557 1.91 -32.58 -24.76
C HIS A 557 0.98 -31.81 -25.69
N LYS A 558 0.19 -30.88 -25.13
CA LYS A 558 -0.68 -30.00 -25.93
C LYS A 558 0.14 -29.16 -26.92
N GLN A 559 1.24 -28.56 -26.47
CA GLN A 559 2.15 -27.82 -27.36
C GLN A 559 2.75 -28.69 -28.46
N TYR A 560 3.12 -29.94 -28.15
CA TYR A 560 3.56 -30.89 -29.17
C TYR A 560 2.44 -31.22 -30.16
N LEU A 561 1.21 -31.43 -29.69
CA LEU A 561 0.07 -31.71 -30.57
C LEU A 561 -0.24 -30.56 -31.52
N GLU A 562 -0.03 -29.32 -31.09
CA GLU A 562 -0.22 -28.11 -31.89
C GLU A 562 0.93 -27.89 -32.90
N THR A 563 2.18 -28.01 -32.45
CA THR A 563 3.36 -27.65 -33.26
C THR A 563 3.95 -28.80 -34.07
N LYS A 564 3.68 -30.04 -33.65
CA LYS A 564 4.33 -31.28 -34.12
C LYS A 564 5.85 -31.32 -33.97
N THR A 565 6.45 -30.37 -33.24
CA THR A 565 7.89 -30.30 -33.01
C THR A 565 8.30 -31.16 -31.82
N PRO A 566 9.26 -32.09 -31.94
CA PRO A 566 9.74 -32.90 -30.83
C PRO A 566 10.21 -32.04 -29.66
N MET A 567 9.75 -32.37 -28.46
CA MET A 567 9.98 -31.53 -27.29
C MET A 567 11.37 -31.76 -26.70
N THR A 568 12.30 -30.84 -26.91
CA THR A 568 13.67 -30.96 -26.40
C THR A 568 13.78 -30.51 -24.94
N HIS A 569 14.87 -30.89 -24.25
CA HIS A 569 15.14 -30.41 -22.89
C HIS A 569 15.19 -28.88 -22.80
N GLY A 570 15.81 -28.22 -23.79
CA GLY A 570 15.87 -26.76 -23.86
C GLY A 570 14.48 -26.12 -23.95
N MET A 571 13.58 -26.69 -24.76
CA MET A 571 12.20 -26.21 -24.88
C MET A 571 11.40 -26.41 -23.59
N VAL A 572 11.61 -27.51 -22.87
CA VAL A 572 11.00 -27.74 -21.54
C VAL A 572 11.48 -26.70 -20.54
N LEU A 573 12.79 -26.41 -20.52
CA LEU A 573 13.35 -25.40 -19.63
C LEU A 573 12.83 -24.00 -19.95
N GLU A 574 12.73 -23.65 -21.23
CA GLU A 574 12.12 -22.39 -21.67
C GLU A 574 10.65 -22.29 -21.27
N TYR A 575 9.88 -23.37 -21.46
CA TYR A 575 8.49 -23.44 -21.01
C TYR A 575 8.36 -23.20 -19.50
N LEU A 576 9.25 -23.77 -18.68
CA LEU A 576 9.25 -23.53 -17.24
C LEU A 576 9.43 -22.04 -16.93
N PHE A 577 10.43 -21.37 -17.52
CA PHE A 577 10.67 -19.94 -17.30
C PHE A 577 9.53 -19.03 -17.80
N ARG A 578 8.67 -19.51 -18.72
CA ARG A 578 7.44 -18.79 -19.13
C ARG A 578 6.31 -18.87 -18.10
N GLN A 579 6.34 -19.84 -17.19
CA GLN A 579 5.29 -19.99 -16.18
C GLN A 579 5.32 -18.86 -15.12
N PRO A 580 4.19 -18.62 -14.41
CA PRO A 580 4.16 -17.73 -13.26
C PRO A 580 5.10 -18.20 -12.14
N GLU A 581 5.80 -17.25 -11.50
CA GLU A 581 6.79 -17.51 -10.44
C GLU A 581 6.23 -18.35 -9.29
N ASN A 582 5.04 -18.01 -8.79
CA ASN A 582 4.40 -18.72 -7.68
C ASN A 582 4.05 -20.17 -8.04
N LYS A 583 3.70 -20.42 -9.31
CA LYS A 583 3.37 -21.77 -9.82
C LYS A 583 4.61 -22.67 -9.81
N ILE A 584 5.77 -22.12 -10.14
CA ILE A 584 7.03 -22.86 -10.13
C ILE A 584 7.58 -22.99 -8.70
N PHE A 585 7.58 -21.91 -7.92
CA PHE A 585 8.06 -21.93 -6.53
C PHE A 585 7.39 -23.05 -5.71
N TRP A 586 6.06 -23.16 -5.78
CA TRP A 586 5.31 -24.20 -5.06
C TRP A 586 5.76 -25.62 -5.45
N ARG A 587 6.02 -25.87 -6.75
CA ARG A 587 6.44 -27.19 -7.24
C ARG A 587 7.86 -27.57 -6.80
N LEU A 588 8.73 -26.58 -6.63
CA LEU A 588 10.13 -26.79 -6.27
C LEU A 588 10.33 -26.94 -4.77
N PHE A 589 9.57 -26.19 -3.96
CA PHE A 589 9.88 -26.01 -2.53
C PHE A 589 8.80 -26.49 -1.55
N MET A 590 7.56 -26.74 -2.00
CA MET A 590 6.46 -27.14 -1.09
C MET A 590 6.14 -28.64 -1.13
N GLN A 591 6.85 -29.42 -1.96
CA GLN A 591 6.63 -30.86 -2.07
C GLN A 591 7.60 -31.70 -1.24
N ASN A 592 8.76 -31.13 -0.90
CA ASN A 592 9.74 -31.73 -0.03
C ASN A 592 9.75 -30.84 1.22
N ASN A 593 9.43 -31.38 2.40
CA ASN A 593 9.44 -30.65 3.69
C ASN A 593 10.83 -30.08 4.10
N GLU A 594 11.80 -30.04 3.19
CA GLU A 594 13.14 -29.52 3.39
C GLU A 594 13.27 -28.13 2.77
N MET A 595 12.72 -27.11 3.42
CA MET A 595 13.17 -25.74 3.18
C MET A 595 14.53 -25.51 3.83
N SER A 596 15.60 -26.22 3.46
CA SER A 596 16.94 -25.81 3.89
C SER A 596 17.66 -25.14 2.72
N ALA A 597 17.80 -23.82 2.80
CA ALA A 597 18.79 -23.12 2.00
C ALA A 597 20.18 -23.66 2.38
N PRO A 598 21.16 -23.71 1.47
CA PRO A 598 22.53 -23.99 1.87
C PRO A 598 22.94 -23.03 3.00
N LYS A 599 23.68 -23.52 4.00
CA LYS A 599 24.35 -22.64 4.97
C LYS A 599 25.34 -21.79 4.17
N LEU A 600 24.95 -20.55 3.85
CA LEU A 600 25.72 -19.57 3.07
C LEU A 600 26.64 -18.75 3.98
#